data_AF-A0A524D403-F1
#
_entry.id   AF-A0A524D403-F1
#
_cell.length_a   1.000
_cell.length_b   1.000
_cell.length_c   1.000
_cell.angle_alpha   90.00
_cell.angle_beta   90.00
_cell.angle_gamma   90.00
#
_symmetry.space_group_name_H-M   'P 1'
#
loop_
_entity.id
_entity.type
_entity.pdbx_description
1 polymer ?
#
loop_
_entity_poly.entity_id
_entity_poly.type
_entity_poly.pdbx_seq_one_letter_code
_entity_poly.pdbx_strand_id
1 'polypeptide(L)' 'MTDIRFSLSQDTLEKMKKYPEINWDMVAQGAIENYLEKLEVADKLAEKSNFTLEEADKFGDQVKEKMWQRHKYYLETLKK' A
#
# COMPACT_ATOMS: atom_id res chain seq x y z
N MET A 1 9.22 -7.91 28.12
CA MET A 1 9.82 -6.91 27.22
C MET A 1 10.86 -7.61 26.38
N THR A 2 10.91 -7.28 25.10
CA THR A 2 11.88 -7.84 24.15
C THR A 2 12.69 -6.69 23.59
N ASP A 3 14.02 -6.77 23.68
CA ASP A 3 14.91 -5.72 23.22
C ASP A 3 15.35 -5.98 21.78
N ILE A 4 15.24 -4.95 20.93
CA ILE A 4 15.74 -4.98 19.56
C ILE A 4 16.82 -3.91 19.44
N ARG A 5 17.97 -4.26 18.83
CA ARG A 5 19.08 -3.33 18.59
C ARG A 5 19.24 -3.12 17.09
N PHE A 6 19.31 -1.85 16.69
CA PHE A 6 19.53 -1.45 15.30
C PHE A 6 20.80 -0.62 15.19
N SER A 7 21.53 -0.77 14.09
CA SER A 7 22.62 0.12 13.73
C SER A 7 22.05 1.35 13.02
N LEU A 8 22.37 2.54 13.52
CA LEU A 8 22.02 3.81 12.89
C LEU A 8 23.25 4.40 12.22
N SER A 9 23.02 5.14 11.13
CA SER A 9 24.10 5.94 10.53
C SER A 9 24.50 7.08 11.47
N GLN A 10 25.76 7.50 11.40
CA GLN A 10 26.27 8.61 12.23
C GLN A 10 25.47 9.90 12.01
N ASP A 11 25.13 10.22 10.75
CA ASP A 11 24.32 11.39 10.39
C ASP A 11 22.92 11.34 11.02
N THR A 12 22.27 10.17 11.02
CA THR A 12 20.96 9.99 11.65
C THR A 12 21.04 10.23 13.16
N LEU A 13 22.07 9.67 13.82
CA LEU A 13 22.28 9.86 15.25
C LEU A 13 22.53 11.33 15.60
N GLU A 14 23.33 12.04 14.80
CA GLU A 14 23.59 13.48 15.01
C GLU A 14 22.32 14.31 14.85
N LYS A 15 21.45 13.98 13.90
CA LYS A 15 20.15 14.64 13.74
C LYS A 15 19.21 14.35 14.91
N MET A 16 19.18 13.11 15.40
CA MET A 16 18.35 12.74 16.56
C MET A 16 18.80 13.49 17.83
N LYS A 17 20.12 13.63 18.03
CA LYS A 17 20.69 14.36 19.18
C LYS A 17 20.33 15.85 19.21
N LYS A 18 19.93 16.44 18.07
CA LYS A 18 19.43 17.83 18.03
C LYS A 18 18.05 17.99 18.67
N TYR A 19 17.30 16.89 18.84
CA TYR A 19 15.97 16.87 19.43
C TYR A 19 15.92 15.88 20.61
N PRO A 20 16.60 16.20 21.73
CA PRO A 20 16.67 15.33 22.91
C PRO A 20 15.32 15.18 23.64
N GLU A 21 14.37 16.07 23.39
CA GLU A 21 13.01 16.04 23.94
C GLU A 21 12.15 14.91 23.36
N ILE A 22 12.56 14.33 22.23
CA ILE A 22 11.81 13.27 21.56
C ILE A 22 12.18 11.91 22.15
N ASN A 23 11.16 11.14 22.54
CA ASN A 23 11.34 9.74 22.92
C ASN A 23 11.47 8.86 21.65
N TRP A 24 12.70 8.72 21.18
CA TRP A 24 13.02 7.98 19.96
C TRP A 24 12.66 6.49 20.04
N ASP A 25 12.65 5.89 21.23
CA ASP A 25 12.25 4.49 21.41
C ASP A 25 10.75 4.32 21.11
N MET A 26 9.92 5.25 21.60
CA MET A 26 8.49 5.26 21.31
C MET A 26 8.21 5.49 19.82
N VAL A 27 8.98 6.38 19.17
CA VAL A 27 8.87 6.61 17.72
C VAL A 27 9.22 5.35 16.95
N ALA A 28 10.30 4.66 17.32
CA ALA A 28 10.72 3.42 16.68
C ALA A 28 9.66 2.32 16.84
N GLN A 29 9.12 2.15 18.05
CA GLN A 29 8.05 1.18 18.30
C GLN A 29 6.81 1.48 17.46
N GLY A 30 6.35 2.73 17.46
CA GLY A 30 5.19 3.13 16.66
C GLY A 30 5.41 2.95 15.15
N ALA A 31 6.63 3.18 14.66
CA ALA A 31 6.96 2.94 13.25
C ALA A 31 6.86 1.45 12.89
N ILE A 32 7.34 0.56 13.76
CA ILE A 32 7.28 -0.90 13.57
C ILE A 32 5.83 -1.36 13.60
N GLU A 33 5.04 -0.97 14.61
CA GLU A 33 3.64 -1.36 14.76
C GLU A 33 2.80 -0.91 13.55
N ASN A 34 2.96 0.33 13.11
CA ASN A 34 2.27 0.85 11.92
C ASN A 34 2.65 0.10 10.63
N TYR A 35 3.91 -0.33 10.51
CA TYR A 35 4.34 -1.09 9.34
C TYR A 35 3.79 -2.51 9.36
N LEU A 36 3.76 -3.14 10.54
CA LEU A 36 3.14 -4.45 10.73
C LEU A 36 1.64 -4.42 10.43
N GLU A 37 0.91 -3.40 10.88
CA GLU A 37 -0.52 -3.25 10.55
C GLU A 37 -0.75 -3.18 9.04
N LYS A 38 0.09 -2.44 8.31
CA LYS A 38 0.01 -2.37 6.84
C LYS A 38 0.27 -3.73 6.19
N LEU A 39 1.26 -4.47 6.68
CA LEU A 39 1.54 -5.83 6.20
C LEU A 39 0.36 -6.76 6.49
N GLU A 40 -0.21 -6.73 7.68
CA GLU A 40 -1.38 -7.55 8.02
C GLU A 40 -2.60 -7.22 7.16
N VAL A 41 -2.83 -5.94 6.84
CA VAL A 41 -3.90 -5.55 5.92
C VAL A 41 -3.61 -6.07 4.51
N ALA A 42 -2.38 -5.95 4.03
CA ALA A 42 -1.97 -6.47 2.74
C ALA A 42 -2.13 -8.01 2.67
N ASP A 43 -1.69 -8.71 3.72
CA ASP A 43 -1.83 -10.15 3.84
C ASP A 43 -3.30 -10.57 3.93
N LYS A 44 -4.14 -9.88 4.72
CA LYS A 44 -5.59 -10.15 4.77
C LYS A 44 -6.27 -9.90 3.42
N LEU A 45 -5.83 -8.90 2.66
CA LEU A 45 -6.33 -8.66 1.31
C LEU A 45 -5.89 -9.77 0.36
N ALA A 46 -4.63 -10.19 0.43
CA ALA A 46 -4.08 -11.29 -0.38
C ALA A 46 -4.74 -12.64 -0.02
N GLU A 47 -4.96 -12.93 1.25
CA GLU A 47 -5.57 -14.15 1.76
C GLU A 47 -7.06 -14.22 1.43
N LYS A 48 -7.78 -13.10 1.53
CA LYS A 48 -9.19 -13.01 1.09
C LYS A 48 -9.33 -12.97 -0.42
N SER A 49 -8.28 -12.62 -1.14
CA SER A 49 -8.27 -12.70 -2.59
C SER A 49 -7.95 -14.14 -3.02
N ASN A 50 -8.98 -14.93 -3.30
CA ASN A 50 -8.84 -16.06 -4.22
C ASN A 50 -8.59 -15.59 -5.67
N PHE A 51 -8.27 -14.30 -5.87
CA PHE A 51 -8.17 -13.63 -7.15
C PHE A 51 -6.95 -14.15 -7.92
N THR A 52 -7.20 -15.13 -8.75
CA THR A 52 -6.21 -15.76 -9.61
C THR A 52 -5.83 -14.83 -10.77
N LEU A 53 -4.67 -15.09 -11.39
CA LEU A 53 -4.27 -14.39 -12.63
C LEU A 53 -5.32 -14.54 -13.74
N GLU A 54 -5.98 -15.69 -13.81
CA GLU A 54 -7.06 -15.94 -14.78
C GLU A 54 -8.30 -15.07 -14.53
N GLU A 55 -8.65 -14.82 -13.26
CA GLU A 55 -9.73 -13.88 -12.90
C GLU A 55 -9.33 -12.43 -13.17
N ALA A 56 -8.04 -12.09 -13.03
CA ALA A 56 -7.52 -10.78 -13.41
C ALA A 56 -7.69 -10.51 -14.92
N ASP A 57 -7.36 -11.49 -15.75
CA ASP A 57 -7.54 -11.39 -17.21
C ASP A 57 -9.02 -11.29 -17.59
N LYS A 58 -9.88 -12.14 -17.02
CA LYS A 58 -11.34 -12.08 -17.24
C LYS A 58 -11.92 -10.73 -16.82
N PHE A 59 -11.47 -10.18 -15.70
CA PHE A 59 -11.89 -8.85 -15.24
C PHE A 59 -11.41 -7.75 -16.18
N GLY A 60 -10.16 -7.82 -16.65
CA GLY A 60 -9.60 -6.89 -17.64
C GLY A 60 -10.42 -6.83 -18.92
N ASP A 61 -10.85 -7.99 -19.43
CA ASP A 61 -11.69 -8.06 -20.64
C ASP A 61 -13.10 -7.51 -20.40
N GLN A 62 -13.71 -7.79 -19.24
CA GLN A 62 -15.00 -7.19 -18.87
C GLN A 62 -14.94 -5.66 -18.79
N VAL A 63 -13.84 -5.11 -18.25
CA VAL A 63 -13.64 -3.67 -18.17
C VAL A 63 -13.46 -3.06 -19.56
N LYS A 64 -12.64 -3.67 -20.42
CA LYS A 64 -12.46 -3.22 -21.82
C LYS A 64 -13.79 -3.21 -22.57
N GLU A 65 -14.57 -4.27 -22.45
CA GLU A 65 -15.87 -4.38 -23.11
C GLU A 65 -16.82 -3.27 -22.63
N LYS A 66 -16.94 -3.05 -21.31
CA LYS A 66 -17.78 -1.97 -20.77
C LYS A 66 -17.33 -0.58 -21.23
N MET A 67 -16.03 -0.34 -21.26
CA MET A 67 -15.47 0.94 -21.73
C MET A 67 -15.74 1.14 -23.23
N TRP A 68 -15.60 0.08 -24.03
CA TRP A 68 -15.92 0.11 -25.45
C TRP A 68 -17.40 0.40 -25.70
N GLN A 69 -18.32 -0.27 -24.99
CA GLN A 69 -19.75 -0.02 -25.11
C GLN A 69 -20.11 1.42 -24.76
N ARG A 70 -19.51 1.98 -23.70
CA ARG A 70 -19.71 3.38 -23.31
C ARG A 70 -19.17 4.35 -24.36
N HIS A 71 -17.99 4.07 -24.92
CA HIS A 71 -17.39 4.87 -25.98
C HIS A 71 -18.21 4.81 -27.28
N LYS A 72 -18.69 3.61 -27.65
CA LYS A 72 -19.55 3.39 -28.81
C LYS A 72 -20.85 4.19 -28.68
N TYR A 73 -21.51 4.12 -27.53
CA TYR A 73 -22.71 4.92 -27.24
C TYR A 73 -22.44 6.43 -27.41
N TYR A 74 -21.32 6.91 -26.87
CA TYR A 74 -20.92 8.31 -27.04
C TYR A 74 -20.76 8.70 -28.52
N LEU A 75 -20.05 7.88 -29.32
CA LEU A 75 -19.86 8.14 -30.75
C LEU A 75 -21.18 8.11 -31.54
N GLU A 76 -22.12 7.22 -31.17
CA GLU A 76 -23.44 7.15 -31.80
C GLU A 76 -24.31 8.37 -31.45
N THR A 77 -24.21 8.89 -30.22
CA THR A 77 -24.91 10.12 -29.81
C THR A 77 -24.37 11.39 -30.46
N LEU A 78 -23.11 11.42 -30.88
CA LEU A 78 -22.53 12.56 -31.61
C LEU A 78 -22.83 12.54 -33.12
N LYS A 79 -23.27 11.41 -33.67
CA LYS A 79 -23.61 11.25 -35.10
C LYS A 79 -25.09 11.53 -35.40
N LYS A 80 -25.91 11.86 -34.40
CA LYS A 80 -27.28 12.35 -34.52
C LYS A 80 -27.32 13.86 -34.35
#